data_AF-A0A7V5ZDQ3-F1
#
_entry.id   AF-A0A7V5ZDQ3-F1
#
_cell.length_a   1.000
_cell.length_b   1.000
_cell.length_c   1.000
_cell.angle_alpha   90.00
_cell.angle_beta   90.00
_cell.angle_gamma   90.00
#
_symmetry.space_group_name_H-M   'P 1'
#
loop_
_entity.id
_entity.type
_entity.pdbx_description
1 polymer ?
#
loop_
_entity_poly.entity_id
_entity_poly.type
_entity_poly.pdbx_seq_one_letter_code
_entity_poly.pdbx_strand_id
1 'polypeptide(L)'
;MCEACACTGAEGLVARTASGDITVSWLRAQRVQLHSVSGEMRLEFAEPFHGEAQLGNVSGNVTVVLPTSSRCEIRATSRGGGEVYQQLPIPLQRNERFEWVGRMGEGADLGMLEVKTVSGDITLRAL
;
A
#
# COMPACT_ATOMS: atom_id res chain seq x y z
N MET A 1 -1.54 10.70 -22.06
CA MET A 1 -2.19 9.52 -21.45
C MET A 1 -1.10 8.48 -21.25
N CYS A 2 -0.63 8.29 -20.01
CA CYS A 2 0.27 7.18 -19.68
C CYS A 2 -0.53 6.20 -18.82
N GLU A 3 -1.11 5.19 -19.48
CA GLU A 3 -1.59 3.98 -18.83
C GLU A 3 -0.35 3.16 -18.44
N ALA A 4 -0.04 3.10 -17.14
CA ALA A 4 0.99 2.20 -16.65
C ALA A 4 0.46 0.77 -16.70
N CYS A 5 0.73 0.10 -17.82
CA CYS A 5 0.41 -1.31 -18.05
C CYS A 5 1.16 -2.18 -17.03
N ALA A 6 0.43 -3.07 -16.36
CA ALA A 6 0.92 -3.92 -15.28
C ALA A 6 2.13 -4.76 -15.71
N CYS A 7 3.32 -4.42 -15.22
CA CYS A 7 4.52 -5.25 -15.33
C CYS A 7 4.44 -6.41 -14.33
N THR A 8 3.72 -7.48 -14.67
CA THR A 8 3.69 -8.71 -13.86
C THR A 8 5.01 -9.48 -14.03
N GLY A 9 6.04 -9.07 -13.28
CA GLY A 9 7.27 -9.85 -13.08
C GLY A 9 7.05 -10.86 -11.95
N ALA A 10 7.26 -12.14 -12.23
CA ALA A 10 6.80 -13.29 -11.44
C ALA A 10 7.36 -13.43 -10.00
N GLU A 11 8.20 -12.51 -9.51
CA GLU A 11 8.72 -12.52 -8.13
C GLU A 11 8.63 -11.15 -7.43
N GLY A 12 8.34 -10.10 -8.20
CA GLY A 12 8.24 -8.74 -7.66
C GLY A 12 7.70 -7.74 -8.68
N LEU A 13 6.92 -6.81 -8.20
CA LEU A 13 6.30 -5.75 -9.00
C LEU A 13 7.00 -4.43 -8.69
N VAL A 14 7.53 -3.77 -9.71
CA VAL A 14 8.05 -2.40 -9.59
C VAL A 14 7.35 -1.52 -10.62
N ALA A 15 6.67 -0.46 -10.17
CA ALA A 15 6.00 0.49 -11.05
C ALA A 15 6.34 1.92 -10.64
N ARG A 16 6.59 2.78 -11.63
CA ARG A 16 6.96 4.18 -11.41
C ARG A 16 6.24 5.05 -12.42
N THR A 17 5.54 6.07 -11.96
CA THR A 17 4.93 7.08 -12.82
C THR A 17 5.17 8.47 -12.24
N ALA A 18 5.27 9.48 -13.11
CA ALA A 18 5.32 10.87 -12.68
C ALA A 18 3.93 11.53 -12.74
N SER A 19 3.11 11.10 -13.69
CA SER A 19 1.77 11.64 -13.91
C SER A 19 0.92 10.55 -14.55
N GLY A 20 -0.08 10.09 -13.79
CA GLY A 20 -0.99 9.02 -14.20
C GLY A 20 -1.27 8.05 -13.05
N ASP A 21 -2.31 7.25 -13.23
CA ASP A 21 -2.81 6.34 -12.20
C ASP A 21 -2.14 4.97 -12.30
N ILE A 22 -1.83 4.35 -11.16
CA ILE A 22 -1.32 2.99 -11.08
C ILE A 22 -2.42 2.13 -10.48
N THR A 23 -2.95 1.20 -11.27
CA THR A 23 -3.93 0.22 -10.78
C THR A 23 -3.36 -1.18 -10.93
N VAL A 24 -3.24 -1.86 -9.79
CA VAL A 24 -2.76 -3.25 -9.70
C VAL A 24 -3.86 -4.05 -9.02
N SER A 25 -4.40 -5.01 -9.74
CA SER A 25 -5.44 -5.91 -9.24
C SER A 25 -4.95 -7.34 -9.25
N TRP A 26 -5.47 -8.15 -8.33
CA TRP A 26 -5.15 -9.57 -8.21
C TRP A 26 -3.65 -9.87 -8.10
N LEU A 27 -2.91 -9.04 -7.37
CA LEU A 27 -1.46 -9.19 -7.26
C LEU A 27 -1.10 -10.46 -6.48
N ARG A 28 -0.19 -11.25 -7.07
CA ARG A 28 0.45 -12.43 -6.47
C ARG A 28 1.96 -12.23 -6.48
N ALA A 29 2.44 -11.32 -5.64
CA ALA A 29 3.86 -11.03 -5.51
C ALA A 29 4.20 -10.80 -4.04
N GLN A 30 5.39 -11.26 -3.64
CA GLN A 30 5.91 -11.01 -2.30
C GLN A 30 6.60 -9.64 -2.24
N ARG A 31 7.24 -9.17 -3.31
CA ARG A 31 7.87 -7.84 -3.34
C ARG A 31 7.10 -6.87 -4.22
N VAL A 32 6.77 -5.70 -3.67
CA VAL A 32 6.02 -4.67 -4.40
C VAL A 32 6.65 -3.31 -4.15
N GLN A 33 6.94 -2.55 -5.20
CA GLN A 33 7.44 -1.19 -5.11
C GLN A 33 6.69 -0.30 -6.10
N LEU A 34 5.78 0.53 -5.60
CA LEU A 34 5.02 1.47 -6.41
C LEU A 34 5.43 2.89 -6.05
N HIS A 35 5.78 3.69 -7.05
CA HIS A 35 6.10 5.09 -6.87
C HIS A 35 5.31 5.96 -7.86
N SER A 36 4.58 6.94 -7.33
CA SER A 36 3.92 7.97 -8.13
C SER A 36 4.30 9.36 -7.62
N VAL A 37 4.34 10.34 -8.52
CA VAL A 37 4.46 11.75 -8.15
C VAL A 37 3.08 12.41 -8.14
N SER A 38 2.24 12.13 -9.12
CA SER A 38 0.88 12.65 -9.20
C SER A 38 -0.06 11.65 -9.85
N GLY A 39 -1.09 11.25 -9.12
CA GLY A 39 -2.10 10.29 -9.56
C GLY A 39 -2.53 9.35 -8.44
N GLU A 40 -3.55 8.55 -8.73
CA GLU A 40 -4.13 7.59 -7.81
C GLU A 40 -3.36 6.27 -7.88
N MET A 41 -3.06 5.68 -6.71
CA MET A 41 -2.48 4.35 -6.64
C MET A 41 -3.48 3.38 -5.99
N ARG A 42 -3.81 2.32 -6.72
CA ARG A 42 -4.67 1.25 -6.23
C ARG A 42 -3.92 -0.08 -6.30
N LEU A 43 -3.79 -0.73 -5.16
CA LEU A 43 -3.15 -2.03 -5.02
C LEU A 43 -4.12 -3.01 -4.36
N GLU A 44 -4.40 -4.11 -5.04
CA GLU A 44 -5.27 -5.17 -4.55
C GLU A 44 -4.58 -6.53 -4.67
N PHE A 45 -4.41 -7.19 -3.52
CA PHE A 45 -3.80 -8.51 -3.42
C PHE A 45 -4.86 -9.60 -3.64
N ALA A 46 -4.53 -10.59 -4.48
CA ALA A 46 -5.40 -11.76 -4.69
C ALA A 46 -5.29 -12.77 -3.55
N GLU A 47 -4.12 -12.87 -2.92
CA GLU A 47 -3.77 -13.90 -1.94
C GLU A 47 -3.19 -13.25 -0.66
N PRO A 48 -3.18 -13.98 0.47
CA PRO A 48 -2.67 -13.46 1.73
C PRO A 48 -1.23 -12.96 1.60
N PHE A 49 -1.04 -11.66 1.78
CA PHE A 49 0.25 -11.03 1.64
C PHE A 49 1.14 -11.32 2.86
N HIS A 50 2.37 -11.77 2.61
CA HIS A 50 3.38 -12.07 3.64
C HIS A 50 4.79 -11.61 3.24
N GLY A 51 4.89 -10.68 2.28
CA GLY A 51 6.18 -10.19 1.77
C GLY A 51 6.42 -8.70 2.09
N GLU A 52 7.21 -8.02 1.26
CA GLU A 52 7.58 -6.61 1.42
C GLU A 52 6.96 -5.72 0.34
N ALA A 53 6.11 -4.78 0.72
CA ALA A 53 5.43 -3.85 -0.17
C ALA A 53 5.72 -2.42 0.24
N GLN A 54 6.19 -1.60 -0.70
CA GLN A 54 6.52 -0.20 -0.50
C GLN A 54 5.77 0.64 -1.53
N LEU A 55 4.96 1.57 -1.05
CA LEU A 55 4.20 2.50 -1.87
C LEU A 55 4.61 3.92 -1.51
N GLY A 56 5.02 4.71 -2.50
CA GLY A 56 5.44 6.09 -2.35
C GLY A 56 4.66 7.00 -3.27
N ASN A 57 3.83 7.90 -2.72
CA ASN A 57 3.18 8.96 -3.47
C ASN A 57 3.65 10.34 -3.03
N VAL A 58 3.70 11.29 -3.96
CA VAL A 58 3.85 12.71 -3.60
C VAL A 58 2.49 13.38 -3.53
N SER A 59 1.64 13.21 -4.55
CA SER A 59 0.33 13.83 -4.59
C SER A 59 -0.74 12.90 -5.16
N GLY A 60 -1.80 12.65 -4.40
CA GLY A 60 -2.91 11.76 -4.78
C GLY A 60 -3.17 10.65 -3.76
N ASN A 61 -4.26 9.92 -3.95
CA ASN A 61 -4.69 8.95 -2.94
C ASN A 61 -4.08 7.57 -3.17
N VAL A 62 -3.86 6.86 -2.06
CA VAL A 62 -3.32 5.50 -2.08
C VAL A 62 -4.34 4.57 -1.45
N THR A 63 -4.86 3.64 -2.25
CA THR A 63 -5.77 2.59 -1.80
C THR A 63 -5.05 1.25 -1.80
N VAL A 64 -5.00 0.61 -0.64
CA VAL A 64 -4.46 -0.75 -0.50
C VAL A 64 -5.56 -1.68 0.00
N VAL A 65 -5.79 -2.76 -0.73
CA VAL A 65 -6.75 -3.82 -0.41
C VAL A 65 -5.99 -5.11 -0.18
N LEU A 66 -6.08 -5.64 1.03
CA LEU A 66 -5.39 -6.86 1.45
C LEU A 66 -6.36 -7.83 2.12
N PRO A 67 -6.26 -9.16 1.87
CA PRO A 67 -7.08 -10.14 2.56
C PRO A 67 -6.87 -10.11 4.08
N THR A 68 -7.93 -10.33 4.86
CA THR A 68 -7.84 -10.43 6.34
C THR A 68 -6.90 -11.53 6.84
N SER A 69 -6.65 -12.56 6.03
CA SER A 69 -5.70 -13.63 6.32
C SER A 69 -4.23 -13.27 6.07
N SER A 70 -3.95 -12.03 5.63
CA SER A 70 -2.59 -11.53 5.39
C SER A 70 -1.81 -11.39 6.70
N ARG A 71 -0.50 -11.59 6.62
CA ARG A 71 0.41 -11.52 7.75
C ARG A 71 1.48 -10.49 7.45
N CYS A 72 1.21 -9.24 7.81
CA CYS A 72 2.15 -8.15 7.58
C CYS A 72 2.00 -7.00 8.58
N GLU A 73 3.10 -6.31 8.85
CA GLU A 73 3.10 -5.04 9.56
C GLU A 73 2.80 -3.90 8.59
N ILE A 74 1.77 -3.11 8.90
CA ILE A 74 1.30 -1.99 8.10
C ILE A 74 1.84 -0.72 8.71
N ARG A 75 2.55 0.06 7.90
CA ARG A 75 3.07 1.39 8.24
C ARG A 75 2.61 2.38 7.19
N ALA A 76 1.66 3.24 7.56
CA ALA A 76 1.20 4.32 6.71
C ALA A 76 1.71 5.65 7.23
N THR A 77 2.27 6.50 6.39
CA THR A 77 2.74 7.85 6.76
C THR A 77 2.15 8.88 5.81
N SER A 78 1.48 9.89 6.36
CA SER A 78 0.92 11.02 5.61
C SER A 78 1.44 12.33 6.19
N ARG A 79 2.25 13.08 5.43
CA ARG A 79 2.92 14.30 5.93
C ARG A 79 2.16 15.61 5.67
N GLY A 80 1.38 15.66 4.61
CA GLY A 80 0.77 16.87 4.05
C GLY A 80 -0.70 17.04 4.42
N GLY A 81 -1.11 16.46 5.55
CA GLY A 81 -2.45 16.63 6.11
C GLY A 81 -3.55 15.75 5.52
N GLY A 82 -3.21 14.73 4.73
CA GLY A 82 -4.18 13.75 4.25
C GLY A 82 -4.66 12.82 5.37
N GLU A 83 -5.88 12.32 5.23
CA GLU A 83 -6.50 11.41 6.19
C GLU A 83 -6.12 9.95 5.90
N VAL A 84 -6.02 9.15 6.96
CA VAL A 84 -5.81 7.71 6.83
C VAL A 84 -7.09 7.00 7.20
N TYR A 85 -7.80 6.54 6.18
CA TYR A 85 -9.01 5.76 6.31
C TYR A 85 -8.66 4.30 6.52
N GLN A 86 -8.86 3.84 7.74
CA GLN A 86 -8.65 2.46 8.11
C GLN A 86 -9.98 1.71 8.15
N GLN A 87 -10.13 0.73 7.27
CA GLN A 87 -11.26 -0.21 7.25
C GLN A 87 -10.79 -1.65 7.47
N LEU A 88 -9.68 -1.81 8.19
CA LEU A 88 -9.13 -3.11 8.55
C LEU A 88 -9.71 -3.56 9.91
N PRO A 89 -9.98 -4.86 10.12
CA PRO A 89 -10.47 -5.40 11.39
C PRO A 89 -9.40 -5.51 12.48
N ILE A 90 -8.33 -4.72 12.40
CA ILE A 90 -7.25 -4.61 13.39
C ILE A 90 -7.22 -3.18 13.92
N PRO A 91 -6.66 -2.87 15.09
CA PRO A 91 -6.38 -1.49 15.48
C PRO A 91 -5.07 -1.00 14.81
N LEU A 92 -5.07 0.17 14.17
CA LEU A 92 -3.83 0.90 13.85
C LEU A 92 -3.63 1.98 14.91
N GLN A 93 -2.41 2.10 15.41
CA GLN A 93 -2.03 3.16 16.32
C GLN A 93 -1.39 4.29 15.52
N ARG A 94 -1.88 5.51 15.73
CA ARG A 94 -1.27 6.71 15.17
C ARG A 94 -0.25 7.27 16.15
N ASN A 95 0.99 7.37 15.72
CA ASN A 95 2.08 8.01 16.44
C ASN A 95 2.13 9.53 16.21
N GLU A 96 2.90 10.21 17.06
CA GLU A 96 3.13 11.66 17.03
C GLU A 96 3.76 12.16 15.71
N ARG A 97 4.35 11.24 14.92
CA ARG A 97 5.01 11.52 13.64
C ARG A 97 4.08 11.41 12.43
N PHE A 98 2.75 11.42 12.63
CA PHE A 98 1.77 11.19 11.56
C PHE A 98 2.01 9.85 10.84
N GLU A 99 2.34 8.85 11.64
CA GLU A 99 2.60 7.48 11.19
C GLU A 99 1.58 6.56 11.86
N TRP A 100 0.88 5.77 11.06
CA TRP A 100 -0.06 4.76 11.48
C TRP A 100 0.62 3.42 11.39
N VAL A 101 0.78 2.77 12.53
CA VAL A 101 1.40 1.46 12.62
C VAL A 101 0.36 0.48 13.14
N GLY A 102 0.26 -0.66 12.50
CA GLY A 102 -0.42 -1.79 13.11
C GLY A 102 -0.03 -3.08 12.45
N ARG A 103 -0.35 -4.16 13.13
CA ARG A 103 0.10 -5.49 12.75
C ARG A 103 -1.11 -6.30 12.35
N MET A 104 -1.08 -6.84 11.15
CA MET A 104 -2.06 -7.81 10.68
C MET A 104 -1.46 -9.21 10.78
N GLY A 105 -2.12 -10.07 11.56
CA GLY A 105 -1.71 -11.46 11.75
C GLY A 105 -0.56 -11.68 12.74
N GLU A 106 -0.38 -12.93 13.12
CA GLU A 106 0.58 -13.40 14.12
C GLU A 106 1.54 -14.44 13.52
N GLY A 107 2.78 -14.50 14.01
CA GLY A 107 3.82 -15.41 13.51
C GLY A 107 5.19 -14.76 13.30
N ALA A 108 6.18 -15.58 12.95
CA ALA A 108 7.56 -15.16 12.63
C ALA A 108 7.72 -14.67 11.18
N ASP A 109 6.85 -15.13 10.27
CA ASP A 109 6.82 -14.73 8.86
C ASP A 109 5.83 -13.57 8.68
N LEU A 110 6.21 -12.40 9.19
CA LEU A 110 5.47 -11.16 8.98
C LEU A 110 6.06 -10.43 7.79
N GLY A 111 5.24 -10.17 6.79
CA GLY A 111 5.54 -9.20 5.76
C GLY A 111 5.60 -7.77 6.30
N MET A 112 6.05 -6.84 5.47
CA MET A 112 6.07 -5.41 5.76
C MET A 112 5.33 -4.67 4.64
N LEU A 113 4.32 -3.88 4.98
CA LEU A 113 3.61 -3.00 4.07
C LEU A 113 3.85 -1.55 4.50
N GLU A 114 4.64 -0.84 3.73
CA GLU A 114 4.96 0.56 3.94
C GLU A 114 4.27 1.43 2.89
N VAL A 115 3.48 2.41 3.35
CA VAL A 115 2.76 3.37 2.52
C VAL A 115 3.16 4.77 2.94
N LYS A 116 3.76 5.52 2.03
CA LYS A 116 4.21 6.90 2.25
C LYS A 116 3.51 7.80 1.26
N THR A 117 2.81 8.81 1.76
CA THR A 117 2.30 9.91 0.93
C THR A 117 2.75 11.25 1.48
N VAL A 118 3.08 12.18 0.57
CA VAL A 118 3.28 13.58 0.97
C VAL A 118 1.92 14.23 1.12
N SER A 119 1.10 14.36 0.07
CA SER A 119 -0.25 14.93 0.15
C SER A 119 -1.28 14.05 -0.53
N GLY A 120 -2.20 13.50 0.24
CA GLY A 120 -3.31 12.70 -0.24
C GLY A 120 -3.77 11.71 0.81
N ASP A 121 -4.93 11.11 0.59
CA ASP A 121 -5.54 10.22 1.55
C ASP A 121 -5.01 8.79 1.39
N ILE A 122 -4.83 8.09 2.51
CA ILE A 122 -4.45 6.68 2.51
C ILE A 122 -5.66 5.87 2.93
N THR A 123 -6.12 4.98 2.07
CA THR A 123 -7.24 4.08 2.35
C THR A 123 -6.72 2.65 2.46
N LEU A 124 -6.87 2.07 3.65
CA LEU A 124 -6.51 0.69 3.95
C LEU A 124 -7.78 -0.12 4.12
N ARG A 125 -8.00 -1.09 3.23
CA ARG A 125 -9.20 -1.94 3.23
C ARG A 125 -8.83 -3.40 3.33
N ALA A 126 -9.68 -4.14 4.04
CA ALA A 126 -9.62 -5.58 4.09
C ALA A 126 -10.54 -6.16 3.01
N LEU A 127 -10.11 -7.27 2.39
CA LEU A 127 -10.94 -8.09 1.49
C LEU A 127 -11.70 -9.16 2.28
#